data_AF-A0A1G6PTK3-F1
#
_entry.id   AF-A0A1G6PTK3-F1
#
_cell.length_a   1.000
_cell.length_b   1.000
_cell.length_c   1.000
_cell.angle_alpha   90.00
_cell.angle_beta   90.00
_cell.angle_gamma   90.00
#
_symmetry.space_group_name_H-M   'P 1'
#
loop_
_entity.id
_entity.type
_entity.pdbx_description
1 polymer ?
#
loop_
_entity_poly.entity_id
_entity_poly.type
_entity_poly.pdbx_seq_one_letter_code
_entity_poly.pdbx_strand_id
1 'polypeptide(L)'
;MSGSDSRAQRPTYLLVDGENIDATLGMNVLGHRPSPEERPRWDRIAEFASAVWDNQPVNPLFFLNASSGQMPMPFVQALLAMGYRPIPLAGASHEKVVDMGIQRTLEAIADVDGDVLLASHDGDFLPQVEALLDGTRRVGILCFREFVNSKLAELSGRGLQFYDLEEAVGAFTTALPRVRIIPIEEFNPLRYI
;
A
#
# COMPACT_ATOMS: atom_id res chain seq x y z
N MET A 1 42.09 4.14 4.67
CA MET A 1 40.72 4.42 5.14
C MET A 1 39.80 4.37 3.94
N SER A 2 39.07 3.28 3.80
CA SER A 2 37.90 3.21 2.91
C SER A 2 36.96 2.16 3.50
N GLY A 3 36.33 2.53 4.61
CA GLY A 3 35.14 1.82 5.05
C GLY A 3 34.09 2.07 3.99
N SER A 4 33.90 1.09 3.10
CA SER A 4 32.69 1.01 2.30
C SER A 4 31.55 0.88 3.30
N ASP A 5 30.83 1.98 3.50
CA ASP A 5 29.67 2.07 4.37
C ASP A 5 28.55 1.25 3.71
N SER A 6 28.62 -0.07 3.86
CA SER A 6 27.50 -0.95 3.60
C SER A 6 26.51 -0.74 4.74
N ARG A 7 25.79 0.39 4.74
CA ARG A 7 24.41 0.34 5.18
C ARG A 7 23.79 -0.76 4.33
N ALA A 8 23.63 -1.95 4.90
CA ALA A 8 22.84 -3.00 4.29
C ALA A 8 21.58 -2.32 3.77
N GLN A 9 21.31 -2.37 2.45
CA GLN A 9 20.25 -1.60 1.84
C GLN A 9 18.97 -1.83 2.66
N ARG A 10 18.54 -0.78 3.36
CA ARG A 10 17.36 -0.81 4.23
C ARG A 10 16.21 -1.34 3.39
N PRO A 11 15.55 -2.44 3.78
CA PRO A 11 14.47 -2.98 2.97
C PRO A 11 13.24 -2.07 3.06
N THR A 12 12.43 -2.08 2.01
CA THR A 12 11.09 -1.52 2.03
C THR A 12 10.09 -2.62 2.35
N TYR A 13 9.33 -2.47 3.43
CA TYR A 13 8.19 -3.33 3.73
C TYR A 13 6.95 -2.76 3.04
N LEU A 14 6.47 -3.47 2.01
CA LEU A 14 5.21 -3.15 1.35
C LEU A 14 4.10 -3.94 2.04
N LEU A 15 3.21 -3.27 2.77
CA LEU A 15 2.07 -3.87 3.47
C LEU A 15 0.80 -3.60 2.67
N VAL A 16 0.12 -4.65 2.19
CA VAL A 16 -1.07 -4.52 1.35
C VAL A 16 -2.32 -4.98 2.07
N ASP A 17 -3.26 -4.04 2.20
CA ASP A 17 -4.65 -4.29 2.58
C ASP A 17 -5.51 -4.42 1.32
N GLY A 18 -5.50 -5.60 0.72
CA GLY A 18 -6.17 -5.83 -0.56
C GLY A 18 -7.69 -5.62 -0.48
N GLU A 19 -8.32 -5.95 0.65
CA GLU A 19 -9.75 -5.78 0.84
C GLU A 19 -10.13 -4.30 0.91
N ASN A 20 -9.36 -3.48 1.63
CA ASN A 20 -9.58 -2.03 1.67
C ASN A 20 -9.41 -1.37 0.30
N ILE A 21 -8.39 -1.77 -0.48
CA ILE A 21 -8.19 -1.25 -1.83
C ILE A 21 -9.36 -1.63 -2.76
N ASP A 22 -9.73 -2.92 -2.81
CA ASP A 22 -10.82 -3.41 -3.66
C ASP A 22 -12.18 -2.80 -3.23
N ALA A 23 -12.42 -2.65 -1.92
CA ALA A 23 -13.64 -2.05 -1.40
C ALA A 23 -13.73 -0.56 -1.75
N THR A 24 -12.65 0.20 -1.59
CA THR A 24 -12.61 1.62 -1.92
C THR A 24 -12.80 1.84 -3.42
N LEU A 25 -12.10 1.06 -4.25
CA LEU A 25 -12.27 1.06 -5.70
C LEU A 25 -13.73 0.77 -6.08
N GLY A 26 -14.32 -0.30 -5.53
CA GLY A 26 -15.68 -0.68 -5.90
C GLY A 26 -16.72 0.34 -5.47
N MET A 27 -16.68 0.77 -4.22
CA MET A 27 -17.74 1.61 -3.64
C MET A 27 -17.62 3.08 -4.03
N ASN A 28 -16.40 3.63 -4.06
CA ASN A 28 -16.20 5.08 -4.20
C ASN A 28 -15.73 5.51 -5.60
N VAL A 29 -15.14 4.60 -6.38
CA VAL A 29 -14.65 4.92 -7.75
C VAL A 29 -15.63 4.37 -8.80
N LEU A 30 -15.95 3.08 -8.74
CA LEU A 30 -16.73 2.41 -9.80
C LEU A 30 -18.25 2.41 -9.54
N GLY A 31 -18.67 2.42 -8.27
CA GLY A 31 -20.07 2.25 -7.88
C GLY A 31 -20.59 0.81 -8.01
N HIS A 32 -19.70 -0.17 -8.20
CA HIS A 32 -20.01 -1.60 -8.27
C HIS A 32 -18.82 -2.44 -7.83
N ARG A 33 -19.03 -3.75 -7.63
CA ARG A 33 -17.92 -4.67 -7.33
C ARG A 33 -16.95 -4.70 -8.52
N PRO A 34 -15.63 -4.51 -8.33
CA PRO A 34 -14.67 -4.52 -9.42
C PRO A 34 -14.54 -5.91 -10.06
N SER A 35 -14.61 -5.95 -11.38
CA SER A 35 -14.23 -7.11 -12.20
C SER A 35 -12.71 -7.34 -12.15
N PRO A 36 -12.20 -8.53 -12.52
CA PRO A 36 -10.77 -8.81 -12.52
C PRO A 36 -9.93 -7.79 -13.33
N GLU A 37 -10.44 -7.31 -14.47
CA GLU A 37 -9.75 -6.34 -15.32
C GLU A 37 -9.71 -4.91 -14.76
N GLU A 38 -10.66 -4.56 -13.88
CA GLU A 38 -10.73 -3.25 -13.21
C GLU A 38 -9.89 -3.18 -11.95
N ARG A 39 -9.49 -4.33 -11.39
CA ARG A 39 -8.66 -4.40 -10.19
C ARG A 39 -7.24 -3.90 -10.44
N PRO A 40 -6.57 -3.39 -9.40
CA PRO A 40 -5.19 -3.00 -9.52
C PRO A 40 -4.30 -4.19 -9.91
N ARG A 41 -3.35 -3.90 -10.78
CA ARG A 41 -2.25 -4.78 -11.15
C ARG A 41 -1.23 -4.81 -10.02
N TRP A 42 -1.34 -5.83 -9.17
CA TRP A 42 -0.46 -6.02 -8.01
C TRP A 42 1.02 -6.12 -8.40
N ASP A 43 1.32 -6.68 -9.57
CA ASP A 43 2.67 -6.68 -10.15
C ASP A 43 3.23 -5.26 -10.28
N ARG A 44 2.44 -4.31 -10.80
CA ARG A 44 2.87 -2.91 -10.93
C ARG A 44 3.06 -2.20 -9.59
N ILE A 45 2.28 -2.58 -8.57
CA ILE A 45 2.46 -2.05 -7.21
C ILE A 45 3.78 -2.52 -6.62
N ALA A 46 4.15 -3.79 -6.79
CA ALA A 46 5.44 -4.32 -6.34
C ALA A 46 6.61 -3.69 -7.10
N GLU A 47 6.50 -3.53 -8.42
CA GLU A 47 7.50 -2.84 -9.25
C GLU A 47 7.70 -1.39 -8.81
N PHE A 48 6.61 -0.66 -8.59
CA PHE A 48 6.65 0.71 -8.08
C PHE A 48 7.34 0.78 -6.71
N ALA A 49 6.98 -0.11 -5.80
CA ALA A 49 7.56 -0.16 -4.46
C ALA A 49 9.09 -0.36 -4.49
N SER A 50 9.60 -1.08 -5.48
CA SER A 50 11.05 -1.22 -5.67
C SER A 50 11.66 0.07 -6.25
N ALA A 51 11.03 0.65 -7.26
CA ALA A 51 11.58 1.78 -8.00
C ALA A 51 11.55 3.11 -7.21
N VAL A 52 10.53 3.35 -6.40
CA VAL A 52 10.25 4.66 -5.80
C VAL A 52 11.37 5.17 -4.87
N TRP A 53 12.13 4.24 -4.29
CA TRP A 53 13.09 4.50 -3.22
C TRP A 53 14.47 3.93 -3.52
N ASP A 54 15.01 4.30 -4.69
CA ASP A 54 16.37 3.99 -5.15
C ASP A 54 16.63 2.50 -5.41
N ASN A 55 15.62 1.76 -5.91
CA ASN A 55 15.71 0.32 -6.20
C ASN A 55 16.08 -0.51 -4.97
N GLN A 56 15.52 -0.15 -3.80
CA GLN A 56 15.71 -0.92 -2.58
C GLN A 56 15.07 -2.32 -2.67
N PRO A 57 15.60 -3.30 -1.92
CA PRO A 57 14.93 -4.58 -1.74
C PRO A 57 13.56 -4.39 -1.11
N VAL A 58 12.53 -5.00 -1.70
CA VAL A 58 11.15 -4.94 -1.20
C VAL A 58 10.75 -6.27 -0.58
N ASN A 59 10.11 -6.20 0.59
CA ASN A 59 9.40 -7.29 1.24
C ASN A 59 7.89 -7.07 1.05
N PRO A 60 7.28 -7.58 -0.04
CA PRO A 60 5.85 -7.41 -0.31
C PRO A 60 5.01 -8.40 0.51
N LEU A 61 4.25 -7.88 1.47
CA LEU A 61 3.39 -8.60 2.39
C LEU A 61 1.91 -8.33 2.04
N PHE A 62 1.16 -9.37 1.73
CA PHE A 62 -0.26 -9.26 1.36
C PHE A 62 -1.14 -9.89 2.44
N PHE A 63 -1.91 -9.08 3.15
CA PHE A 63 -2.72 -9.55 4.29
C PHE A 63 -4.08 -10.05 3.80
N LEU A 64 -4.52 -11.20 4.31
CA LEU A 64 -5.76 -11.85 3.89
C LEU A 64 -6.56 -12.30 5.11
N ASN A 65 -7.86 -12.04 5.10
CA ASN A 65 -8.77 -12.61 6.09
C ASN A 65 -9.08 -14.07 5.75
N ALA A 66 -8.69 -14.97 6.65
CA ALA A 66 -8.88 -16.41 6.58
C ALA A 66 -9.76 -16.95 7.72
N SER A 67 -10.51 -16.08 8.42
CA SER A 67 -11.36 -16.47 9.56
C SER A 67 -12.47 -17.47 9.20
N SER A 68 -12.84 -17.58 7.92
CA SER A 68 -13.76 -18.60 7.42
C SER A 68 -13.15 -20.01 7.30
N GLY A 69 -11.82 -20.14 7.46
CA GLY A 69 -11.07 -21.36 7.21
C GLY A 69 -10.90 -21.70 5.72
N GLN A 70 -11.35 -20.84 4.82
CA GLN A 70 -11.21 -21.01 3.38
C GLN A 70 -10.32 -19.93 2.78
N MET A 71 -9.48 -20.33 1.83
CA MET A 71 -8.58 -19.42 1.11
C MET A 71 -8.86 -19.46 -0.39
N PRO A 72 -8.87 -18.30 -1.08
CA PRO A 72 -8.97 -18.26 -2.54
C PRO A 72 -7.64 -18.69 -3.16
N MET A 73 -7.40 -20.01 -3.22
CA MET A 73 -6.11 -20.57 -3.65
C MET A 73 -5.60 -20.06 -5.01
N PRO A 74 -6.43 -19.86 -6.05
CA PRO A 74 -5.96 -19.28 -7.31
C PRO A 74 -5.38 -17.86 -7.12
N PHE A 75 -5.99 -17.05 -6.26
CA PHE A 75 -5.49 -15.71 -5.96
C PHE A 75 -4.19 -15.76 -5.15
N VAL A 76 -4.11 -16.65 -4.17
CA VAL A 76 -2.87 -16.88 -3.39
C VAL A 76 -1.71 -17.32 -4.29
N GLN A 77 -1.97 -18.21 -5.25
CA GLN A 77 -0.96 -18.65 -6.23
C GLN A 77 -0.51 -17.50 -7.13
N ALA A 78 -1.43 -16.64 -7.57
CA ALA A 78 -1.08 -15.45 -8.34
C ALA A 78 -0.19 -14.50 -7.54
N LEU A 79 -0.52 -14.24 -6.26
CA LEU A 79 0.31 -13.43 -5.36
C LEU A 79 1.75 -13.98 -5.25
N LEU A 80 1.88 -15.29 -5.01
CA LEU A 80 3.19 -15.96 -4.94
C LEU A 80 3.97 -15.84 -6.25
N ALA A 81 3.31 -16.00 -7.41
CA ALA A 81 3.93 -15.86 -8.72
C ALA A 81 4.43 -14.43 -8.99
N MET A 82 3.77 -13.42 -8.41
CA MET A 82 4.18 -12.01 -8.44
C MET A 82 5.22 -11.66 -7.37
N GLY A 83 5.66 -12.62 -6.55
CA GLY A 83 6.67 -12.41 -5.51
C GLY A 83 6.12 -11.87 -4.18
N TYR A 84 4.80 -11.72 -4.04
CA TYR A 84 4.20 -11.40 -2.74
C TYR A 84 4.32 -12.57 -1.77
N ARG A 85 4.42 -12.25 -0.48
CA ARG A 85 4.21 -13.18 0.62
C ARG A 85 2.78 -13.01 1.15
N PRO A 86 1.86 -13.95 0.87
CA PRO A 86 0.52 -13.93 1.45
C PRO A 86 0.57 -14.21 2.96
N ILE A 87 -0.14 -13.42 3.75
CA ILE A 87 -0.26 -13.51 5.20
C ILE A 87 -1.74 -13.74 5.54
N PRO A 88 -2.22 -15.00 5.51
CA PRO A 88 -3.57 -15.32 5.96
C PRO A 88 -3.67 -15.22 7.48
N LEU A 89 -4.66 -14.48 7.96
CA LEU A 89 -4.91 -14.25 9.39
C LEU A 89 -6.34 -14.70 9.73
N ALA A 90 -6.51 -15.28 10.90
CA ALA A 90 -7.81 -15.78 11.38
C ALA A 90 -8.03 -15.34 12.82
N GLY A 91 -9.30 -15.10 13.16
CA GLY A 91 -9.75 -14.58 14.44
C GLY A 91 -11.26 -14.71 14.59
N ALA A 92 -11.79 -14.18 15.68
CA ALA A 92 -13.23 -14.13 15.93
C ALA A 92 -13.95 -13.21 14.92
N SER A 93 -15.26 -13.40 14.76
CA SER A 93 -16.06 -12.68 13.76
C SER A 93 -16.10 -11.15 13.90
N HIS A 94 -15.77 -10.62 15.08
CA HIS A 94 -15.73 -9.19 15.36
C HIS A 94 -14.32 -8.60 15.21
N GLU A 95 -13.30 -9.42 14.98
CA GLU A 95 -11.92 -8.97 14.84
C GLU A 95 -11.64 -8.58 13.39
N LYS A 96 -11.17 -7.34 13.17
CA LYS A 96 -10.60 -6.89 11.89
C LYS A 96 -9.18 -7.47 11.75
N VAL A 97 -9.07 -8.78 11.51
CA VAL A 97 -7.79 -9.51 11.57
C VAL A 97 -6.72 -8.98 10.63
N VAL A 98 -7.12 -8.46 9.46
CA VAL A 98 -6.20 -7.83 8.49
C VAL A 98 -5.58 -6.57 9.08
N ASP A 99 -6.41 -5.65 9.58
CA ASP A 99 -5.99 -4.42 10.23
C ASP A 99 -5.08 -4.70 11.43
N MET A 100 -5.49 -5.63 12.30
CA MET A 100 -4.70 -6.03 13.46
C MET A 100 -3.33 -6.59 13.03
N GLY A 101 -3.29 -7.36 11.94
CA GLY A 101 -2.04 -7.87 11.36
C GLY A 101 -1.12 -6.77 10.85
N ILE A 102 -1.68 -5.80 10.13
CA ILE A 102 -0.95 -4.65 9.60
C ILE A 102 -0.44 -3.77 10.76
N GLN A 103 -1.28 -3.45 11.75
CA GLN A 103 -0.89 -2.68 12.93
C GLN A 103 0.28 -3.34 13.68
N ARG A 104 0.19 -4.64 13.97
CA ARG A 104 1.28 -5.39 14.62
C ARG A 104 2.55 -5.42 13.78
N THR A 105 2.41 -5.45 12.45
CA THR A 105 3.57 -5.44 11.54
C THR A 105 4.22 -4.06 11.52
N LEU A 106 3.45 -2.97 11.47
CA LEU A 106 3.96 -1.60 11.55
C LEU A 106 4.68 -1.35 12.89
N GLU A 107 4.10 -1.84 14.00
CA GLU A 107 4.72 -1.79 15.34
C GLU A 107 6.04 -2.56 15.36
N ALA A 108 6.08 -3.77 14.81
CA ALA A 108 7.33 -4.53 14.71
C ALA A 108 8.39 -3.83 13.83
N ILE A 109 7.98 -3.13 12.78
CA ILE A 109 8.88 -2.31 11.95
C ILE A 109 9.39 -1.08 12.71
N ALA A 110 8.73 -0.63 13.78
CA ALA A 110 9.30 0.40 14.65
C ALA A 110 10.64 -0.05 15.25
N ASP A 111 10.73 -1.34 15.60
CA ASP A 111 11.88 -1.98 16.26
C ASP A 111 12.93 -2.55 15.28
N VAL A 112 12.61 -2.67 13.99
CA VAL A 112 13.55 -3.13 12.95
C VAL A 112 13.82 -2.03 11.91
N ASP A 113 15.06 -1.89 11.46
CA ASP A 113 15.40 -0.87 10.45
C ASP A 113 14.76 -1.20 9.09
N GLY A 114 13.73 -0.46 8.70
CA GLY A 114 12.96 -0.67 7.45
C GLY A 114 12.13 0.54 7.03
N ASP A 115 12.10 0.83 5.73
CA ASP A 115 11.19 1.82 5.15
C ASP A 115 9.81 1.14 4.92
N VAL A 116 8.71 1.91 4.86
CA VAL A 116 7.36 1.34 4.83
C VAL A 116 6.49 1.94 3.74
N LEU A 117 5.95 1.10 2.85
CA LEU A 117 4.84 1.44 1.98
C LEU A 117 3.58 0.72 2.45
N LEU A 118 2.55 1.47 2.81
CA LEU A 118 1.24 0.91 3.20
C LEU A 118 0.21 1.16 2.10
N ALA A 119 -0.32 0.10 1.50
CA ALA A 119 -1.42 0.19 0.56
C ALA A 119 -2.76 0.05 1.30
N SER A 120 -3.32 1.19 1.71
CA SER A 120 -4.63 1.31 2.37
C SER A 120 -5.10 2.77 2.38
N HIS A 121 -6.38 2.99 2.65
CA HIS A 121 -6.99 4.30 2.89
C HIS A 121 -7.37 4.51 4.36
N ASP A 122 -7.28 3.46 5.19
CA ASP A 122 -7.85 3.46 6.54
C ASP A 122 -7.06 4.34 7.52
N GLY A 123 -7.78 5.14 8.31
CA GLY A 123 -7.23 5.97 9.38
C GLY A 123 -6.87 5.18 10.63
N ASP A 124 -7.30 3.92 10.76
CA ASP A 124 -7.02 3.05 11.90
C ASP A 124 -5.51 2.76 12.09
N PHE A 125 -4.68 3.04 11.08
CA PHE A 125 -3.22 2.91 11.13
C PHE A 125 -2.49 4.20 11.56
N LEU A 126 -3.21 5.30 11.80
CA LEU A 126 -2.62 6.61 12.12
C LEU A 126 -1.59 6.57 13.25
N PRO A 127 -1.85 5.94 14.42
CA PRO A 127 -0.88 5.92 15.52
C PRO A 127 0.44 5.23 15.14
N GLN A 128 0.35 4.12 14.41
CA GLN A 128 1.52 3.35 13.98
C GLN A 128 2.30 4.11 12.89
N VAL A 129 1.61 4.70 11.92
CA VAL A 129 2.24 5.54 10.89
C VAL A 129 2.95 6.73 11.52
N GLU A 130 2.32 7.39 12.50
CA GLU A 130 2.90 8.52 13.22
C GLU A 130 4.17 8.13 13.99
N ALA A 131 4.17 6.97 14.65
CA ALA A 131 5.34 6.44 15.36
C ALA A 131 6.50 6.11 14.42
N LEU A 132 6.21 5.70 13.19
CA LEU A 132 7.22 5.43 12.16
C LEU A 132 7.80 6.72 11.57
N LEU A 133 7.16 7.88 11.67
CA LEU A 133 7.70 9.16 11.18
C LEU A 133 8.75 9.74 12.14
N ASP A 134 9.83 9.00 12.35
CA ASP A 134 10.93 9.31 13.29
C ASP A 134 12.04 10.21 12.71
N GLY A 135 11.89 10.63 11.44
CA GLY A 135 12.86 11.46 10.72
C GLY A 135 14.04 10.71 10.11
N THR A 136 14.13 9.39 10.29
CA THR A 136 15.19 8.55 9.72
C THR A 136 14.71 7.61 8.62
N ARG A 137 13.41 7.30 8.62
CA ARG A 137 12.78 6.34 7.71
C ARG A 137 11.82 6.98 6.74
N ARG A 138 11.68 6.36 5.58
CA ARG A 138 10.66 6.75 4.60
C ARG A 138 9.39 5.96 4.88
N VAL A 139 8.29 6.68 4.96
CA VAL A 139 6.95 6.12 5.14
C VAL A 139 6.09 6.68 4.02
N GLY A 140 5.41 5.79 3.30
CA GLY A 140 4.52 6.17 2.20
C GLY A 140 3.21 5.40 2.22
N ILE A 141 2.16 6.03 1.73
CA ILE A 141 0.83 5.44 1.56
C ILE A 141 0.53 5.30 0.07
N LEU A 142 0.12 4.10 -0.36
CA LEU A 142 -0.37 3.80 -1.71
C LEU A 142 -1.91 3.80 -1.67
N CYS A 143 -2.54 4.81 -2.26
CA CYS A 143 -3.97 5.06 -2.09
C CYS A 143 -4.55 5.87 -3.25
N PHE A 144 -5.89 5.99 -3.29
CA PHE A 144 -6.58 7.11 -3.92
C PHE A 144 -6.60 8.28 -2.93
N ARG A 145 -5.86 9.35 -3.24
CA ARG A 145 -5.59 10.44 -2.27
C ARG A 145 -6.87 11.11 -1.74
N GLU A 146 -7.92 11.18 -2.55
CA GLU A 146 -9.22 11.77 -2.22
C GLU A 146 -10.02 10.99 -1.17
N PHE A 147 -9.67 9.72 -0.90
CA PHE A 147 -10.34 8.88 0.09
C PHE A 147 -9.50 8.62 1.35
N VAL A 148 -8.33 9.24 1.45
CA VAL A 148 -7.47 9.14 2.64
C VAL A 148 -8.10 9.90 3.80
N ASN A 149 -8.01 9.33 5.00
CA ASN A 149 -8.40 10.01 6.24
C ASN A 149 -7.70 11.37 6.41
N SER A 150 -8.44 12.41 6.79
CA SER A 150 -7.88 13.78 6.91
C SER A 150 -6.70 13.88 7.87
N LYS A 151 -6.69 13.13 8.97
CA LYS A 151 -5.58 13.14 9.94
C LYS A 151 -4.32 12.48 9.38
N LEU A 152 -4.46 11.44 8.55
CA LEU A 152 -3.32 10.87 7.83
C LEU A 152 -2.78 11.89 6.81
N ALA A 153 -3.66 12.59 6.09
CA ALA A 153 -3.25 13.61 5.12
C ALA A 153 -2.42 14.73 5.76
N GLU A 154 -2.75 15.16 6.99
CA GLU A 154 -1.99 16.15 7.76
C GLU A 154 -0.54 15.72 8.05
N LEU A 155 -0.25 14.41 8.12
CA LEU A 155 1.11 13.90 8.33
C LEU A 155 2.04 14.12 7.13
N SER A 156 1.53 14.58 5.97
CA SER A 156 2.38 15.01 4.84
C SER A 156 3.44 16.02 5.28
N GLY A 157 3.07 16.96 6.16
CA GLY A 157 4.00 17.97 6.70
C GLY A 157 5.10 17.39 7.60
N ARG A 158 5.01 16.12 7.97
CA ARG A 158 5.98 15.37 8.79
C ARG A 158 6.77 14.34 7.99
N GLY A 159 6.67 14.37 6.66
CA GLY A 159 7.42 13.50 5.76
C GLY A 159 6.68 12.24 5.32
N LEU A 160 5.39 12.07 5.67
CA LEU A 160 4.57 11.02 5.07
C LEU A 160 4.39 11.28 3.57
N GLN A 161 4.71 10.29 2.75
CA GLN A 161 4.60 10.39 1.29
C GLN A 161 3.29 9.75 0.83
N PHE A 162 2.64 10.33 -0.17
CA PHE A 162 1.41 9.77 -0.74
C PHE A 162 1.63 9.45 -2.21
N TYR A 163 1.32 8.23 -2.60
CA TYR A 163 1.48 7.73 -3.96
C TYR A 163 0.11 7.29 -4.49
N ASP A 164 -0.36 8.01 -5.51
CA ASP A 164 -1.65 7.72 -6.12
C ASP A 164 -1.58 6.41 -6.93
N LEU A 165 -2.49 5.47 -6.65
CA LEU A 165 -2.50 4.14 -7.27
C LEU A 165 -2.65 4.17 -8.79
N GLU A 166 -3.31 5.19 -9.35
CA GLU A 166 -3.51 5.30 -10.79
C GLU A 166 -2.41 6.13 -11.44
N GLU A 167 -2.09 7.30 -10.88
CA GLU A 167 -1.16 8.24 -11.52
C GLU A 167 0.30 7.89 -11.28
N ALA A 168 0.68 7.71 -10.01
CA ALA A 168 2.06 7.49 -9.61
C ALA A 168 2.46 6.04 -9.81
N VAL A 169 1.58 5.10 -9.45
CA VAL A 169 1.85 3.66 -9.54
C VAL A 169 1.52 3.10 -10.91
N GLY A 170 0.55 3.67 -11.62
CA GLY A 170 0.08 3.11 -12.89
C GLY A 170 -0.58 1.74 -12.71
N ALA A 171 -1.23 1.47 -11.57
CA ALA A 171 -1.75 0.16 -11.24
C ALA A 171 -2.93 -0.30 -12.12
N PHE A 172 -3.51 0.59 -12.94
CA PHE A 172 -4.69 0.28 -13.74
C PHE A 172 -4.39 0.24 -15.24
N THR A 173 -5.16 -0.56 -15.97
CA THR A 173 -5.05 -0.72 -17.43
C THR A 173 -5.82 0.35 -18.20
N THR A 174 -6.83 0.93 -17.54
CA THR A 174 -7.70 1.98 -18.08
C THR A 174 -7.81 3.11 -17.07
N ALA A 175 -8.16 4.31 -17.55
CA ALA A 175 -8.41 5.46 -16.69
C ALA A 175 -9.69 5.23 -15.86
N LEU A 176 -9.61 5.52 -14.57
CA LEU A 176 -10.71 5.33 -13.63
C LEU A 176 -11.70 6.51 -13.70
N PRO A 177 -13.02 6.27 -13.57
CA PRO A 177 -14.05 7.30 -13.63
C PRO A 177 -14.15 8.10 -12.32
N ARG A 178 -13.05 8.73 -11.88
CA ARG A 178 -12.98 9.48 -10.62
C ARG A 178 -12.58 10.93 -10.81
N VAL A 179 -12.95 11.77 -9.84
CA VAL A 179 -12.58 13.18 -9.77
C VAL A 179 -11.67 13.38 -8.58
N ARG A 180 -10.50 13.99 -8.82
CA ARG A 180 -9.49 14.26 -7.79
C ARG A 180 -8.86 15.62 -7.99
N ILE A 181 -8.22 16.11 -6.94
CA ILE A 181 -7.33 17.26 -7.02
C ILE A 181 -5.98 16.76 -7.59
N ILE A 182 -5.54 17.38 -8.69
CA ILE A 182 -4.27 17.06 -9.34
C ILE A 182 -3.33 18.26 -9.11
N PRO A 183 -2.21 18.08 -8.41
CA PRO A 183 -1.16 19.11 -8.34
C PRO A 183 -0.75 19.52 -9.76
N ILE A 184 -0.57 20.82 -10.00
CA ILE A 184 -0.28 21.32 -11.36
C ILE A 184 1.03 20.75 -11.91
N GLU A 185 1.96 20.39 -11.02
CA GLU A 185 3.24 19.76 -11.32
C GLU A 185 3.09 18.30 -11.77
N GLU A 186 2.01 17.62 -11.36
CA GLU A 186 1.68 16.25 -11.77
C GLU A 186 0.76 16.21 -13.00
N PHE A 187 0.19 17.35 -13.42
CA PHE A 187 -0.81 17.38 -14.48
C PHE A 187 -0.23 17.07 -15.86
N ASN A 188 -0.73 16.01 -16.49
CA ASN A 188 -0.42 15.66 -17.87
C ASN A 188 -1.68 15.77 -18.76
N PRO A 189 -1.78 16.78 -19.65
CA PRO A 189 -2.96 16.96 -20.49
C PRO A 189 -3.18 15.81 -21.49
N LEU A 190 -2.13 15.07 -21.87
CA LEU A 190 -2.25 13.94 -22.81
C LEU A 190 -3.08 12.78 -22.27
N ARG A 191 -3.37 12.74 -20.96
CA ARG A 191 -4.26 11.74 -20.36
C ARG A 191 -5.74 12.04 -20.57
N TYR A 192 -6.09 13.24 -21.03
CA TYR A 192 -7.46 13.73 -21.14
C TYR A 192 -7.92 14.00 -22.58
N ILE A 193 -7.08 13.73 -23.57
CA ILE A 193 -7.34 13.99 -25.00
C ILE A 193 -7.10 12.75 -25.85
#